data_AF-A0A537STZ2-F1
#
_entry.id   AF-A0A537STZ2-F1
#
_cell.length_a   1.000
_cell.length_b   1.000
_cell.length_c   1.000
_cell.angle_alpha   90.00
_cell.angle_beta   90.00
_cell.angle_gamma   90.00
#
_symmetry.space_group_name_H-M   'P 1'
#
loop_
_entity.id
_entity.type
_entity.pdbx_description
1 polymer ?
#
loop_
_entity_poly.entity_id
_entity_poly.type
_entity_poly.pdbx_seq_one_letter_code
_entity_poly.pdbx_strand_id
1 'polypeptide(L)'
;MLSSVLHPCFALRLAIFYAALFAALGVQVPFLPLWLAAKGLDASTIGMVLSVPMLMRLLAIPLATRIADRHDALRAIIAIASALAMLGYGAMGLAQGALAVTIAFALASIFYTPLMPLADAYALRGLGALGRAYGPVRLWGS
;
A
#
# COMPACT_ATOMS: atom_id res chain seq x y z
N MET A 1 18.10 -6.29 -29.40
CA MET A 1 16.67 -6.61 -29.64
C MET A 1 15.94 -7.18 -28.41
N LEU A 2 16.58 -7.98 -27.54
CA LEU A 2 15.95 -8.46 -26.28
C LEU A 2 15.59 -7.37 -25.25
N SER A 3 16.23 -6.20 -25.28
CA SER A 3 15.90 -5.08 -24.39
C SER A 3 14.49 -4.54 -24.65
N SER A 4 14.05 -4.46 -25.92
CA SER A 4 12.77 -3.87 -26.33
C SER A 4 11.53 -4.57 -25.75
N VAL A 5 11.60 -5.88 -25.49
CA VAL A 5 10.49 -6.70 -24.97
C VAL A 5 10.44 -6.70 -23.43
N LEU A 6 11.56 -6.43 -22.77
CA LEU A 6 11.63 -6.33 -21.29
C LEU A 6 10.99 -5.03 -20.77
N HIS A 7 10.95 -3.98 -21.60
CA HIS A 7 10.44 -2.65 -21.25
C HIS A 7 8.90 -2.54 -21.06
N PRO A 8 8.04 -3.06 -21.95
CA PRO A 8 6.58 -2.97 -21.77
C PRO A 8 6.10 -3.78 -20.56
N CYS A 9 6.73 -4.92 -20.27
CA CYS A 9 6.41 -5.74 -19.11
C CYS A 9 6.65 -5.01 -17.78
N PHE A 10 7.68 -4.16 -17.69
CA PHE A 10 7.94 -3.38 -16.48
C PHE A 10 6.84 -2.33 -16.23
N ALA A 11 6.54 -1.51 -17.25
CA ALA A 11 5.51 -0.49 -17.16
C ALA A 11 4.12 -1.10 -16.88
N LEU A 12 3.80 -2.23 -17.52
CA LEU A 12 2.54 -2.94 -17.29
C LEU A 12 2.44 -3.49 -15.86
N ARG A 13 3.50 -4.12 -15.33
CA ARG A 13 3.51 -4.62 -13.95
C ARG A 13 3.28 -3.51 -12.94
N LEU A 14 3.89 -2.35 -13.18
CA LEU A 14 3.76 -1.18 -12.33
C LEU A 14 2.36 -0.53 -12.45
N ALA A 15 1.80 -0.47 -13.67
CA ALA A 15 0.42 -0.03 -13.89
C ALA A 15 -0.59 -0.93 -13.16
N ILE A 16 -0.43 -2.26 -13.27
CA ILE A 16 -1.25 -3.24 -12.54
C ILE A 16 -1.08 -3.06 -11.03
N PHE A 17 0.13 -2.81 -10.55
CA PHE A 17 0.38 -2.56 -9.13
C PHE A 17 -0.32 -1.29 -8.63
N TYR A 18 -0.25 -0.20 -9.38
CA TYR A 18 -1.00 1.03 -9.08
C TYR A 18 -2.50 0.81 -9.08
N ALA A 19 -3.03 0.11 -10.09
CA ALA A 19 -4.45 -0.23 -10.19
C ALA A 19 -4.90 -1.07 -8.98
N ALA A 20 -4.09 -2.03 -8.54
CA ALA A 20 -4.38 -2.85 -7.36
C ALA A 20 -4.41 -2.01 -6.07
N LEU A 21 -3.42 -1.12 -5.87
CA LEU A 21 -3.40 -0.21 -4.72
C LEU A 21 -4.62 0.72 -4.70
N PHE A 22 -5.01 1.25 -5.86
CA PHE A 22 -6.17 2.13 -5.96
C PHE A 22 -7.51 1.38 -5.85
N ALA A 23 -7.61 0.16 -6.37
CA ALA A 23 -8.78 -0.68 -6.16
C ALA A 23 -8.95 -1.01 -4.67
N ALA A 24 -7.86 -1.35 -3.97
CA ALA A 24 -7.88 -1.57 -2.53
C ALA A 24 -8.33 -0.32 -1.78
N LEU A 25 -7.80 0.87 -2.14
CA LEU A 25 -8.22 2.14 -1.55
C LEU A 25 -9.69 2.48 -1.84
N GLY A 26 -10.14 2.25 -3.07
CA GLY A 26 -11.52 2.47 -3.51
C GLY A 26 -12.54 1.56 -2.82
N VAL A 27 -12.13 0.38 -2.38
CA VAL A 27 -12.93 -0.48 -1.50
C VAL A 27 -12.83 -0.01 -0.05
N GLN A 28 -11.60 0.22 0.44
CA GLN A 28 -11.37 0.51 1.85
C GLN A 28 -12.05 1.79 2.31
N VAL A 29 -11.93 2.89 1.58
CA VAL A 29 -12.43 4.22 2.01
C VAL A 29 -13.95 4.23 2.28
N PRO A 30 -14.83 3.78 1.37
CA PRO A 30 -16.27 3.79 1.61
C PRO A 30 -16.78 2.62 2.46
N PHE A 31 -16.18 1.42 2.36
CA PHE A 31 -16.74 0.22 3.00
C PHE A 31 -16.18 -0.05 4.39
N LEU A 32 -14.97 0.43 4.73
CA LEU A 32 -14.38 0.17 6.05
C LEU A 32 -15.22 0.74 7.20
N PRO A 33 -15.69 2.01 7.18
CA PRO A 33 -16.52 2.54 8.27
C PRO A 33 -17.83 1.75 8.43
N LEU A 34 -18.45 1.36 7.32
CA LEU A 34 -19.68 0.55 7.30
C LEU A 34 -19.45 -0.83 7.89
N TRP A 35 -18.34 -1.48 7.53
CA TRP A 35 -17.96 -2.79 8.07
C TRP A 35 -17.67 -2.73 9.58
N LEU A 36 -17.00 -1.67 10.05
CA LEU A 36 -16.76 -1.45 11.48
C LEU A 36 -18.08 -1.24 12.25
N ALA A 37 -19.01 -0.46 11.69
CA ALA A 37 -20.34 -0.27 12.26
C ALA A 37 -21.13 -1.59 12.31
N ALA A 38 -21.05 -2.41 11.25
CA ALA A 38 -21.66 -3.74 11.21
C ALA A 38 -21.04 -4.73 12.23
N LYS A 39 -19.77 -4.51 12.62
CA LYS A 39 -19.10 -5.21 13.73
C LYS A 39 -19.52 -4.69 15.12
N GLY A 40 -20.44 -3.72 15.20
CA GLY A 40 -20.98 -3.17 16.44
C GLY A 40 -20.13 -2.07 17.07
N LEU A 41 -19.15 -1.50 16.36
CA LEU A 41 -18.37 -0.37 16.85
C LEU A 41 -19.19 0.91 16.76
N ASP A 42 -19.09 1.76 17.77
CA ASP A 42 -19.71 3.08 17.81
C ASP A 42 -18.92 4.10 16.98
N ALA A 43 -19.55 5.24 16.67
CA ALA A 43 -18.96 6.26 15.81
C ALA A 43 -17.63 6.84 16.34
N SER A 44 -17.47 6.96 17.67
CA SER A 44 -16.23 7.46 18.27
C SER A 44 -15.08 6.48 18.03
N THR A 45 -15.31 5.19 18.30
CA THR A 45 -14.32 4.14 18.04
C THR A 45 -13.96 4.01 16.57
N ILE A 46 -14.95 4.12 15.68
CA ILE A 46 -14.70 4.12 14.23
C ILE A 46 -13.77 5.28 13.86
N GLY A 47 -14.02 6.50 14.35
CA GLY A 47 -13.14 7.64 14.11
C GLY A 47 -11.69 7.41 14.57
N MET A 48 -11.52 6.78 15.73
CA MET A 48 -10.20 6.39 16.23
C MET A 48 -9.51 5.37 15.32
N VAL A 49 -10.21 4.31 14.91
CA VAL A 49 -9.68 3.27 14.00
C VAL A 49 -9.27 3.88 12.66
N LEU A 50 -10.11 4.75 12.08
CA LEU A 50 -9.84 5.39 10.79
C LEU A 50 -8.67 6.38 10.83
N SER A 51 -8.29 6.86 12.02
CA SER A 51 -7.13 7.73 12.21
C SER A 51 -5.80 6.97 12.25
N VAL A 52 -5.83 5.67 12.56
CA VAL A 52 -4.64 4.81 12.71
C VAL A 52 -3.70 4.86 11.50
N PRO A 53 -4.15 4.77 10.23
CA PRO A 53 -3.25 4.79 9.07
C PRO A 53 -2.50 6.12 8.94
N MET A 54 -3.08 7.24 9.38
CA MET A 54 -2.38 8.52 9.36
C MET A 54 -1.23 8.54 10.36
N LEU A 55 -1.44 7.97 11.55
CA LEU A 55 -0.40 7.86 12.58
C LEU A 55 0.71 6.88 12.14
N MET A 56 0.32 5.71 11.63
CA MET A 56 1.29 4.70 11.20
C MET A 56 2.19 5.20 10.07
N ARG A 57 1.65 5.97 9.11
CA ARG A 57 2.44 6.46 7.97
C ARG A 57 3.61 7.36 8.38
N LEU A 58 3.48 8.10 9.49
CA LEU A 58 4.49 9.04 9.98
C LEU A 58 5.83 8.34 10.24
N LEU A 59 5.76 7.10 10.73
CA LEU A 59 6.94 6.27 11.01
C LEU A 59 7.19 5.27 9.87
N ALA A 60 6.15 4.66 9.32
CA ALA A 60 6.27 3.61 8.33
C ALA A 60 6.93 4.09 7.04
N ILE A 61 6.54 5.26 6.52
CA ILE A 61 7.09 5.77 5.25
C ILE A 61 8.60 6.03 5.37
N PRO A 62 9.09 6.86 6.31
CA PRO A 62 10.54 7.13 6.41
C PRO A 62 11.38 5.90 6.71
N LEU A 63 10.87 4.96 7.53
CA LEU A 63 11.59 3.74 7.84
C LEU A 63 11.68 2.82 6.63
N ALA A 64 10.57 2.58 5.94
CA ALA A 64 10.54 1.69 4.78
C ALA A 64 11.38 2.25 3.62
N THR A 65 11.29 3.55 3.33
CA THR A 65 12.11 4.19 2.28
C THR A 65 13.59 4.14 2.62
N ARG A 66 13.97 4.48 3.87
CA ARG A 66 15.36 4.42 4.32
C ARG A 66 15.95 3.01 4.23
N ILE A 67 15.19 1.99 4.61
CA ILE A 67 15.63 0.58 4.48
C ILE A 67 15.77 0.22 3.00
N ALA A 68 14.82 0.63 2.16
CA ALA A 68 14.85 0.32 0.73
C ALA A 68 16.02 0.95 -0.02
N ASP A 69 16.30 2.22 0.26
CA ASP A 69 17.38 2.93 -0.40
C ASP A 69 18.75 2.42 0.08
N ARG A 70 18.90 2.12 1.38
CA ARG A 70 20.16 1.60 1.94
C ARG A 70 20.59 0.25 1.37
N HIS A 71 19.63 -0.60 1.05
CA HIS A 71 19.89 -1.96 0.55
C HIS A 71 19.69 -2.11 -0.96
N ASP A 72 19.42 -0.99 -1.67
CA ASP A 72 18.97 -0.99 -3.07
C ASP A 72 17.86 -2.02 -3.36
N ALA A 73 16.92 -2.14 -2.41
CA ALA A 73 16.02 -3.28 -2.30
C ALA A 73 14.54 -2.91 -2.48
N LEU A 74 14.24 -1.80 -3.18
CA LEU A 74 12.88 -1.29 -3.39
C LEU A 74 11.88 -2.38 -3.78
N ARG A 75 12.19 -3.18 -4.81
CA ARG A 75 11.31 -4.26 -5.28
C ARG A 75 11.04 -5.30 -4.19
N ALA A 76 12.06 -5.70 -3.45
CA ALA A 76 11.93 -6.71 -2.39
C ALA A 76 11.08 -6.18 -1.24
N ILE A 77 11.30 -4.93 -0.83
CA ILE A 77 10.54 -4.31 0.26
C ILE A 77 9.09 -4.05 -0.13
N ILE A 78 8.81 -3.63 -1.38
CA ILE A 78 7.44 -3.55 -1.90
C ILE A 78 6.76 -4.92 -1.82
N ALA A 79 7.42 -5.99 -2.24
CA ALA A 79 6.85 -7.33 -2.21
C ALA A 79 6.58 -7.82 -0.77
N ILE A 80 7.54 -7.65 0.15
CA ILE A 80 7.40 -8.02 1.56
C ILE A 80 6.30 -7.20 2.21
N ALA A 81 6.30 -5.88 2.04
CA ALA A 81 5.28 -5.00 2.60
C ALA A 81 3.89 -5.32 2.03
N SER A 82 3.78 -5.65 0.75
CA SER A 82 2.50 -6.06 0.13
C SER A 82 1.98 -7.35 0.76
N ALA A 83 2.85 -8.35 0.94
CA ALA A 83 2.49 -9.61 1.59
C ALA A 83 2.07 -9.42 3.05
N LEU A 84 2.83 -8.63 3.82
CA LEU A 84 2.53 -8.34 5.23
C LEU A 84 1.25 -7.50 5.38
N ALA A 85 1.01 -6.55 4.48
CA ALA A 85 -0.24 -5.79 4.43
C ALA A 85 -1.43 -6.72 4.17
N MET A 86 -1.31 -7.63 3.18
CA MET A 86 -2.35 -8.62 2.87
C MET A 86 -2.65 -9.52 4.07
N LEU A 87 -1.61 -10.03 4.76
CA LEU A 87 -1.77 -10.81 5.98
C LEU A 87 -2.42 -10.00 7.11
N GLY A 88 -2.03 -8.74 7.27
CA GLY A 88 -2.62 -7.84 8.26
C GLY A 88 -4.11 -7.58 8.02
N TYR A 89 -4.50 -7.31 6.77
CA TYR A 89 -5.91 -7.18 6.40
C TYR A 89 -6.69 -8.50 6.56
N GLY A 90 -6.07 -9.64 6.25
CA GLY A 90 -6.65 -10.95 6.52
C GLY A 90 -6.91 -11.18 8.02
N ALA A 91 -5.93 -10.87 8.87
CA ALA A 91 -6.06 -10.94 10.32
C ALA A 91 -7.14 -9.99 10.86
N MET A 92 -7.24 -8.78 10.30
CA MET A 92 -8.29 -7.82 10.64
C MET A 92 -9.69 -8.37 10.34
N GLY A 93 -9.87 -9.10 9.23
CA GLY A 93 -11.15 -9.74 8.90
C GLY A 93 -11.63 -10.73 9.97
N LEU A 94 -10.68 -11.44 10.60
CA LEU A 94 -10.93 -12.41 11.66
C LEU A 94 -11.08 -11.78 13.05
N ALA A 95 -10.65 -10.52 13.22
CA ALA A 95 -10.69 -9.84 14.51
C ALA A 95 -12.12 -9.55 14.99
N GLN A 96 -12.28 -9.59 16.32
CA GLN A 96 -13.54 -9.29 17.02
C GLN A 96 -13.30 -8.28 18.13
N GLY A 97 -14.24 -7.35 18.29
CA GLY A 97 -14.12 -6.26 19.25
C GLY A 97 -13.17 -5.16 18.77
N ALA A 98 -13.35 -3.97 19.33
CA ALA A 98 -12.65 -2.76 18.91
C ALA A 98 -11.13 -2.88 18.99
N LEU A 99 -10.60 -3.36 20.14
CA LEU A 99 -9.16 -3.41 20.38
C LEU A 99 -8.44 -4.32 19.37
N ALA A 100 -8.95 -5.53 19.13
CA ALA A 100 -8.33 -6.47 18.20
C ALA A 100 -8.36 -5.94 16.76
N VAL A 101 -9.46 -5.33 16.34
CA VAL A 101 -9.58 -4.70 15.02
C VAL A 101 -8.60 -3.54 14.87
N THR A 102 -8.48 -2.68 15.88
CA THR A 102 -7.52 -1.56 15.87
C THR A 102 -6.09 -2.04 15.76
N ILE A 103 -5.69 -3.05 16.53
CA ILE A 103 -4.33 -3.60 16.50
C ILE A 103 -4.04 -4.24 15.12
N ALA A 104 -4.95 -5.06 14.61
CA ALA A 104 -4.79 -5.69 13.31
C ALA A 104 -4.70 -4.66 12.18
N PHE A 105 -5.54 -3.63 12.23
CA PHE A 105 -5.53 -2.53 11.25
C PHE A 105 -4.28 -1.66 11.35
N ALA A 106 -3.74 -1.45 12.56
CA ALA A 106 -2.47 -0.76 12.77
C ALA A 106 -1.31 -1.55 12.14
N LEU A 107 -1.24 -2.85 12.39
CA LEU A 107 -0.24 -3.73 11.79
C LEU A 107 -0.34 -3.74 10.26
N ALA A 108 -1.55 -3.87 9.70
CA ALA A 108 -1.76 -3.77 8.26
C ALA A 108 -1.29 -2.41 7.71
N SER A 109 -1.62 -1.32 8.41
CA SER A 109 -1.31 0.06 8.00
C SER A 109 0.20 0.36 7.99
N ILE A 110 0.98 -0.22 8.90
CA ILE A 110 2.45 -0.09 8.90
C ILE A 110 3.03 -0.55 7.56
N PHE A 111 2.50 -1.62 6.99
CA PHE A 111 3.01 -2.16 5.73
C PHE A 111 2.31 -1.59 4.50
N TYR A 112 1.03 -1.25 4.61
CA TYR A 112 0.24 -0.72 3.50
C TYR A 112 0.59 0.73 3.14
N THR A 113 0.70 1.62 4.14
CA THR A 113 0.92 3.05 3.91
C THR A 113 2.19 3.42 3.12
N PRO A 114 3.34 2.73 3.25
CA PRO A 114 4.52 3.02 2.44
C PRO A 114 4.45 2.48 1.00
N LEU A 115 3.49 1.62 0.65
CA LEU A 115 3.47 0.97 -0.67
C LEU A 115 3.40 1.97 -1.83
N MET A 116 2.59 3.02 -1.70
CA MET A 116 2.46 4.04 -2.75
C MET A 116 3.76 4.86 -2.92
N PRO A 117 4.35 5.47 -1.87
CA PRO A 117 5.66 6.13 -2.00
C PRO A 117 6.77 5.22 -2.53
N LEU A 118 6.83 3.96 -2.09
CA LEU A 118 7.82 3.00 -2.56
C LEU A 118 7.62 2.65 -4.05
N ALA A 119 6.37 2.49 -4.48
CA ALA A 119 6.03 2.29 -5.89
C ALA A 119 6.45 3.47 -6.74
N ASP A 120 6.18 4.69 -6.30
CA ASP A 120 6.56 5.93 -6.97
C ASP A 120 8.09 6.04 -7.10
N ALA A 121 8.83 5.74 -6.03
CA ALA A 121 10.29 5.71 -6.08
C ALA A 121 10.81 4.63 -7.05
N TYR A 122 10.22 3.44 -7.03
CA TYR A 122 10.58 2.34 -7.93
C TYR A 122 10.27 2.67 -9.40
N ALA A 123 9.15 3.35 -9.64
CA ALA A 123 8.70 3.82 -10.94
C ALA A 123 9.62 4.89 -11.52
N LEU A 124 9.91 5.93 -10.75
CA LEU A 124 10.77 7.04 -11.19
C LEU A 124 12.18 6.55 -11.50
N ARG A 125 12.75 5.68 -10.66
CA ARG A 125 14.06 5.06 -10.90
C ARG A 125 14.04 4.17 -12.15
N GLY A 126 13.08 3.25 -12.23
CA GLY A 126 12.99 2.26 -13.31
C GLY A 126 12.66 2.88 -14.66
N LEU A 127 11.60 3.71 -14.74
CA LEU A 127 11.20 4.36 -15.99
C LEU A 127 12.21 5.42 -16.43
N GLY A 128 12.82 6.14 -15.48
CA GLY A 128 13.89 7.10 -15.76
C GLY A 128 15.10 6.43 -16.44
N ALA A 129 15.56 5.29 -15.91
CA ALA A 129 16.63 4.50 -16.53
C ALA A 129 16.27 3.96 -17.93
N LEU A 130 14.98 3.88 -18.25
CA LEU A 130 14.46 3.44 -19.55
C LEU A 130 14.08 4.59 -20.49
N GLY A 131 14.25 5.85 -20.09
CA GLY A 131 13.83 7.02 -20.87
C GLY A 131 12.31 7.09 -21.09
N ARG A 132 11.50 6.55 -20.17
CA ARG A 132 10.03 6.51 -20.26
C ARG A 132 9.40 7.49 -19.27
N ALA A 133 8.27 8.07 -19.68
CA ALA A 133 7.50 8.97 -18.83
C ALA A 133 6.79 8.22 -17.69
N TYR A 134 6.81 8.81 -16.50
CA TYR A 134 6.15 8.29 -15.30
C TYR A 134 4.61 8.42 -15.35
N GLY A 135 4.12 9.56 -15.86
CA GLY A 135 2.69 9.92 -15.85
C GLY A 135 1.73 8.84 -16.39
N PRO A 136 1.95 8.28 -17.61
CA PRO A 136 1.06 7.27 -18.17
C PRO A 136 0.92 5.99 -17.33
N VAL A 137 1.98 5.61 -16.61
CA VAL A 137 1.94 4.44 -15.72
C VAL A 137 1.23 4.78 -14.42
N ARG A 138 1.49 5.96 -13.86
CA ARG A 138 0.88 6.45 -12.62
C ARG A 138 -0.62 6.73 -12.74
N LEU A 139 -1.12 7.00 -13.95
CA LEU A 139 -2.55 7.20 -14.26
C LEU A 139 -3.42 6.02 -13.83
N TRP A 140 -2.87 4.79 -13.85
CA TRP A 140 -3.60 3.59 -13.44
C TRP A 140 -3.93 3.53 -11.94
N GLY A 141 -3.35 4.43 -11.14
CA GLY A 141 -3.67 4.59 -9.74
C GLY A 141 -4.03 6.04 -9.43
N SER A 142 -4.89 6.68 -10.20
CA SER A 142 -5.45 8.00 -9.90
C SER A 142 -6.97 7.95 -10.04
#